data_AF-A0A168E924-F1
#
_entry.id   AF-A0A168E924-F1
#
_cell.length_a   1.000
_cell.length_b   1.000
_cell.length_c   1.000
_cell.angle_alpha   90.00
_cell.angle_beta   90.00
_cell.angle_gamma   90.00
#
_symmetry.space_group_name_H-M   'P 1'
#
loop_
_entity.id
_entity.type
_entity.pdbx_description
1 polymer ?
#
loop_
_entity_poly.entity_id
_entity_poly.type
_entity_poly.pdbx_seq_one_letter_code
_entity_poly.pdbx_strand_id
1 'polypeptide(L)'
;MFRLGPSLWAVAAIVVSLANLVWSLPASGFIPNSPGFLWHPSDNTQTTCDQSTFAESTDLAPASWKQCAGLYSSWTSQNGTFDLTSANATGYMPILQTRDCALSVKPADPSKGPFTLGDGDVKTLLDTSLRQFSEGSDLRVMGMVKCAAAGGDRDEIDWRISKP
;
A
#
# COMPACT_ATOMS: atom_id res chain seq x y z
N MET A 1 -48.43 -11.64 -63.98
CA MET A 1 -47.87 -10.28 -63.81
C MET A 1 -46.91 -10.30 -62.63
N PHE A 2 -45.67 -9.88 -62.83
CA PHE A 2 -44.59 -9.85 -61.83
C PHE A 2 -44.88 -8.86 -60.67
N ARG A 3 -44.50 -9.21 -59.43
CA ARG A 3 -43.35 -8.61 -58.71
C ARG A 3 -43.20 -9.18 -57.28
N LEU A 4 -41.98 -9.66 -56.99
CA LEU A 4 -41.40 -9.83 -55.66
C LEU A 4 -41.07 -8.46 -55.05
N GLY A 5 -41.13 -8.38 -53.72
CA GLY A 5 -40.52 -7.33 -52.92
C GLY A 5 -40.50 -7.72 -51.43
N PRO A 6 -39.32 -7.95 -50.81
CA PRO A 6 -39.18 -8.29 -49.40
C PRO A 6 -38.84 -7.04 -48.57
N SER A 7 -39.38 -6.94 -47.35
CA SER A 7 -38.89 -6.03 -46.32
C SER A 7 -39.16 -6.69 -44.97
N LEU A 8 -38.28 -7.57 -44.50
CA LEU A 8 -37.07 -7.26 -43.74
C LEU A 8 -37.29 -6.41 -42.46
N TRP A 9 -37.51 -7.11 -41.33
CA TRP A 9 -36.95 -6.87 -39.97
C TRP A 9 -37.57 -5.67 -39.20
N ALA A 10 -37.69 -5.62 -37.88
CA ALA A 10 -36.98 -6.31 -36.81
C ALA A 10 -37.87 -6.40 -35.55
N VAL A 11 -37.79 -7.53 -34.85
CA VAL A 11 -38.23 -7.65 -33.47
C VAL A 11 -37.09 -7.14 -32.59
N ALA A 12 -37.27 -5.98 -31.96
CA ALA A 12 -36.34 -5.49 -30.94
C ALA A 12 -36.80 -5.98 -29.56
N ALA A 13 -36.27 -7.12 -29.11
CA ALA A 13 -36.37 -7.54 -27.73
C ALA A 13 -35.30 -6.81 -26.92
N ILE A 14 -35.70 -5.87 -26.08
CA ILE A 14 -34.81 -5.17 -25.15
C ILE A 14 -34.53 -6.09 -23.97
N VAL A 15 -33.33 -6.66 -23.94
CA VAL A 15 -32.80 -7.36 -22.76
C VAL A 15 -32.22 -6.30 -21.83
N VAL A 16 -32.96 -5.97 -20.76
CA VAL A 16 -32.46 -5.10 -19.68
C VAL A 16 -31.57 -5.96 -18.78
N SER A 17 -30.26 -5.90 -19.00
CA SER A 17 -29.28 -6.47 -18.07
C SER A 17 -29.20 -5.61 -16.81
N LEU A 18 -29.69 -6.14 -15.69
CA LEU A 18 -29.46 -5.56 -14.36
C LEU A 18 -27.98 -5.75 -14.01
N ALA A 19 -27.18 -4.71 -14.22
CA ALA A 19 -25.83 -4.65 -13.69
C ALA A 19 -25.92 -4.55 -12.16
N ASN A 20 -25.50 -5.61 -11.47
CA ASN A 20 -25.26 -5.59 -10.04
C ASN A 20 -24.13 -4.59 -9.75
N LEU A 21 -24.50 -3.36 -9.38
CA LEU A 21 -23.58 -2.38 -8.81
C LEU A 21 -23.16 -2.86 -7.42
N VAL A 22 -22.17 -3.75 -7.38
CA VAL A 22 -21.43 -4.02 -6.14
C VAL A 22 -20.68 -2.75 -5.82
N TRP A 23 -21.16 -1.99 -4.85
CA TRP A 23 -20.41 -0.87 -4.28
C TRP A 23 -19.20 -1.46 -3.57
N SER A 24 -18.06 -1.47 -4.25
CA SER A 24 -16.77 -1.64 -3.59
C SER A 24 -16.58 -0.42 -2.70
N LEU A 25 -16.90 -0.57 -1.41
CA LEU A 25 -16.46 0.38 -0.40
C LEU A 25 -14.96 0.61 -0.62
N PRO A 26 -14.48 1.87 -0.65
CA PRO A 26 -13.05 2.11 -0.70
C PRO A 26 -12.44 1.37 0.49
N ALA A 27 -11.34 0.65 0.24
CA ALA A 27 -10.49 0.17 1.32
C ALA A 27 -9.97 1.44 2.01
N SER A 28 -10.65 1.90 3.05
CA SER A 28 -10.16 2.97 3.89
C SER A 28 -8.83 2.47 4.45
N GLY A 29 -7.72 3.00 3.95
CA GLY A 29 -6.41 2.80 4.56
C GLY A 29 -6.50 3.36 5.96
N PHE A 30 -6.59 2.50 6.95
CA PHE A 30 -6.52 2.93 8.34
C PHE A 30 -5.06 3.23 8.62
N ILE A 31 -4.76 4.47 9.00
CA ILE A 31 -3.59 4.75 9.83
C ILE A 31 -3.98 4.24 11.21
N PRO A 32 -3.40 3.15 11.71
CA PRO A 32 -3.71 2.73 13.06
C PRO A 32 -3.30 3.88 13.99
N ASN A 33 -4.17 4.34 14.88
CA ASN A 33 -3.72 5.13 16.03
C ASN A 33 -3.01 4.16 16.99
N SER A 34 -1.88 3.59 16.56
CA SER A 34 -1.09 2.69 17.38
C SER A 34 -0.20 3.56 18.27
N PRO A 35 -0.06 3.24 19.57
CA PRO A 35 1.02 3.80 20.37
C PRO A 35 2.33 3.38 19.69
N GLY A 36 2.98 4.29 18.96
CA GLY A 36 4.10 3.93 18.09
C GLY A 36 4.54 5.01 17.13
N PHE A 37 3.58 5.70 16.51
CA PHE A 37 3.86 6.61 15.41
C PHE A 37 2.87 7.76 15.31
N LEU A 38 3.36 8.90 14.82
CA LEU A 38 2.60 10.13 14.66
C LEU A 38 2.65 10.56 13.19
N TRP A 39 1.50 10.86 12.60
CA TRP A 39 1.42 11.39 11.24
C TRP A 39 1.45 12.92 11.25
N HIS A 40 2.35 13.49 10.46
CA HIS A 40 2.51 14.93 10.28
C HIS A 40 2.21 15.31 8.82
N PRO A 41 1.01 15.86 8.53
CA PRO A 41 0.67 16.33 7.19
C PRO A 41 1.63 17.41 6.68
N SER A 42 1.83 17.47 5.37
CA SER A 42 2.59 18.50 4.67
C SER A 42 1.93 18.89 3.35
N ASP A 43 2.23 20.09 2.85
CA ASP A 43 1.72 20.58 1.56
C ASP A 43 2.41 19.91 0.36
N ASN A 44 3.59 19.32 0.57
CA ASN A 44 4.38 18.68 -0.47
C ASN A 44 4.84 17.27 -0.08
N THR A 45 5.12 16.46 -1.10
CA THR A 45 5.73 15.12 -0.91
C THR A 45 7.04 15.24 -0.15
N GLN A 46 7.22 14.34 0.82
CA GLN A 46 8.39 14.22 1.65
C GLN A 46 9.14 12.92 1.31
N THR A 47 10.46 13.02 1.14
CA THR A 47 11.35 11.87 0.96
C THR A 47 12.49 12.05 1.96
N THR A 48 12.48 11.23 3.01
CA THR A 48 13.43 11.32 4.13
C THR A 48 14.45 10.20 4.13
N CYS A 49 14.27 9.21 3.25
CA CYS A 49 15.07 8.02 3.21
C CYS A 49 15.94 7.89 1.95
N ASP A 50 16.92 7.01 2.04
CA ASP A 50 17.69 6.51 0.90
C ASP A 50 16.88 5.48 0.10
N GLN A 51 17.49 4.98 -0.98
CA GLN A 51 16.92 3.87 -1.74
C GLN A 51 16.78 2.62 -0.88
N SER A 52 15.60 1.99 -0.94
CA SER A 52 15.31 0.74 -0.26
C SER A 52 15.85 -0.49 -0.99
N THR A 53 16.18 -1.53 -0.22
CA THR A 53 16.31 -2.89 -0.74
C THR A 53 14.97 -3.60 -0.79
N PHE A 54 14.84 -4.65 -1.59
CA PHE A 54 13.61 -5.43 -1.73
C PHE A 54 13.96 -6.92 -1.89
N ALA A 55 13.27 -7.77 -1.15
CA ALA A 55 13.38 -9.22 -1.24
C ALA A 55 12.02 -9.87 -0.97
N GLU A 56 11.68 -10.87 -1.77
CA GLU A 56 10.63 -11.82 -1.45
C GLU A 56 10.99 -12.63 -0.21
N SER A 57 9.98 -12.97 0.60
CA SER A 57 10.19 -13.81 1.78
C SER A 57 9.07 -14.82 1.95
N THR A 58 9.44 -16.10 1.91
CA THR A 58 8.53 -17.21 2.17
C THR A 58 8.12 -17.34 3.64
N ASP A 59 8.84 -16.66 4.54
CA ASP A 59 8.61 -16.67 5.99
C ASP A 59 7.49 -15.71 6.41
N LEU A 60 7.02 -14.87 5.49
CA LEU A 60 5.90 -13.97 5.71
C LEU A 60 4.58 -14.64 5.33
N ALA A 61 3.52 -14.29 6.07
CA ALA A 61 2.17 -14.63 5.67
C ALA A 61 1.77 -13.82 4.41
N PRO A 62 1.25 -14.47 3.36
CA PRO A 62 0.91 -13.79 2.11
C PRO A 62 -0.19 -12.75 2.29
N ALA A 63 0.10 -11.51 1.92
CA ALA A 63 -0.90 -10.46 1.78
C ALA A 63 -1.60 -10.58 0.43
N SER A 64 -2.86 -10.13 0.39
CA SER A 64 -3.59 -10.03 -0.88
C SER A 64 -3.08 -8.83 -1.66
N TRP A 65 -2.54 -9.07 -2.87
CA TRP A 65 -2.12 -8.02 -3.79
C TRP A 65 -3.23 -7.00 -4.02
N LYS A 66 -4.47 -7.45 -4.18
CA LYS A 66 -5.64 -6.59 -4.38
C LYS A 66 -5.88 -5.65 -3.19
N GLN A 67 -5.71 -6.13 -1.96
CA GLN A 67 -5.86 -5.28 -0.78
C GLN A 67 -4.68 -4.30 -0.65
N CYS A 68 -3.46 -4.72 -0.96
CA CYS A 68 -2.31 -3.82 -0.99
C CYS A 68 -2.43 -2.73 -2.06
N ALA A 69 -2.93 -3.06 -3.26
CA ALA A 69 -3.20 -2.09 -4.31
C ALA A 69 -4.30 -1.10 -3.92
N GLY A 70 -5.34 -1.58 -3.23
CA GLY A 70 -6.37 -0.74 -2.63
C GLY A 70 -5.82 0.21 -1.57
N LEU A 71 -4.98 -0.31 -0.66
CA LEU A 71 -4.29 0.48 0.36
C LEU A 71 -3.43 1.58 -0.28
N TYR A 72 -2.58 1.22 -1.26
CA TYR A 72 -1.77 2.17 -2.02
C TYR A 72 -2.63 3.27 -2.67
N SER A 73 -3.71 2.88 -3.35
CA SER A 73 -4.61 3.83 -4.03
C SER A 73 -5.30 4.78 -3.04
N SER A 74 -5.66 4.30 -1.85
CA SER A 74 -6.29 5.14 -0.81
C SER A 74 -5.34 6.16 -0.19
N TRP A 75 -4.03 5.92 -0.28
CA TRP A 75 -3.02 6.69 0.43
C TRP A 75 -2.13 7.55 -0.47
N THR A 76 -2.07 7.26 -1.77
CA THR A 76 -1.15 7.94 -2.71
C THR A 76 -1.36 9.46 -2.82
N SER A 77 -2.52 9.98 -2.44
CA SER A 77 -2.82 11.42 -2.40
C SER A 77 -2.39 12.13 -1.12
N GLN A 78 -1.96 11.39 -0.09
CA GLN A 78 -1.51 11.97 1.18
C GLN A 78 -0.05 12.44 1.08
N ASN A 79 0.24 13.57 1.72
CA ASN A 79 1.57 14.16 1.80
C ASN A 79 1.92 14.44 3.27
N GLY A 80 3.15 14.13 3.67
CA GLY A 80 3.57 14.26 5.06
C GLY A 80 4.63 13.24 5.48
N THR A 81 4.83 13.13 6.78
CA THR A 81 5.80 12.21 7.38
C THR A 81 5.19 11.40 8.51
N PHE A 82 5.60 10.14 8.62
CA PHE A 82 5.48 9.36 9.84
C PHE A 82 6.68 9.63 10.74
N ASP A 83 6.42 10.05 11.98
CA ASP A 83 7.38 10.08 13.06
C ASP A 83 7.24 8.81 13.91
N LEU A 84 8.30 7.99 13.93
CA LEU A 84 8.35 6.68 14.57
C LEU A 84 8.92 6.78 16.01
N THR A 85 8.35 7.68 16.82
CA THR A 85 8.80 7.99 18.20
C THR A 85 8.81 6.82 19.17
N SER A 86 7.87 5.89 19.02
CA SER A 86 7.67 4.76 19.94
C SER A 86 7.91 3.42 19.26
N ALA A 87 8.63 3.44 18.14
CA ALA A 87 9.10 2.24 17.47
C ALA A 87 10.11 1.51 18.35
N ASN A 88 9.59 0.56 19.12
CA ASN A 88 10.35 -0.34 19.95
C ASN A 88 10.89 -1.48 19.07
N ALA A 89 12.15 -1.88 19.30
CA ALA A 89 12.81 -2.94 18.54
C ALA A 89 12.17 -4.34 18.69
N THR A 90 11.13 -4.46 19.50
CA THR A 90 10.49 -5.75 19.83
C THR A 90 9.63 -6.33 18.71
N GLY A 91 9.28 -5.56 17.67
CA GLY A 91 8.50 -6.11 16.55
C GLY A 91 8.21 -5.12 15.41
N TYR A 92 7.69 -5.66 14.31
CA TYR A 92 7.21 -4.87 13.17
C TYR A 92 5.89 -4.19 13.53
N MET A 93 5.87 -2.86 13.45
CA MET A 93 4.69 -2.04 13.69
C MET A 93 4.03 -1.65 12.36
N PRO A 94 2.72 -1.91 12.17
CA PRO A 94 2.01 -1.48 10.97
C PRO A 94 1.83 0.03 10.95
N ILE A 95 2.33 0.70 9.90
CA ILE A 95 2.10 2.14 9.66
C ILE A 95 0.91 2.38 8.73
N LEU A 96 0.62 1.41 7.86
CA LEU A 96 -0.55 1.38 7.00
C LEU A 96 -1.10 -0.04 6.98
N GLN A 97 -2.41 -0.20 7.14
CA GLN A 97 -3.01 -1.52 7.08
C GLN A 97 -4.45 -1.56 6.57
N THR A 98 -4.80 -2.73 6.06
CA THR A 98 -6.14 -3.23 5.78
C THR A 98 -6.25 -4.62 6.41
N ARG A 99 -7.31 -5.37 6.10
CA ARG A 99 -7.55 -6.69 6.69
C ARG A 99 -6.51 -7.75 6.28
N ASP A 100 -6.09 -7.75 5.01
CA ASP A 100 -5.13 -8.74 4.49
C ASP A 100 -3.91 -8.09 3.81
N CYS A 101 -3.55 -6.88 4.20
CA CYS A 101 -2.31 -6.22 3.81
C CYS A 101 -1.90 -5.17 4.83
N ALA A 102 -0.65 -5.21 5.29
CA ALA A 102 -0.02 -4.16 6.07
C ALA A 102 1.37 -3.83 5.53
N LEU A 103 1.71 -2.54 5.52
CA LEU A 103 3.10 -2.08 5.51
C LEU A 103 3.52 -1.87 6.95
N SER A 104 4.52 -2.61 7.40
CA SER A 104 5.05 -2.53 8.75
C SER A 104 6.54 -2.20 8.75
N VAL A 105 6.98 -1.50 9.79
CA VAL A 105 8.36 -1.05 9.97
C VAL A 105 8.88 -1.42 11.35
N LYS A 106 10.19 -1.57 11.47
CA LYS A 106 10.89 -1.84 12.72
C LYS A 106 12.30 -1.25 12.61
N PRO A 107 12.74 -0.39 13.56
CA PRO A 107 14.12 0.06 13.62
C PRO A 107 15.09 -1.11 13.74
N ALA A 108 16.20 -1.07 13.00
CA ALA A 108 17.30 -2.02 13.23
C ALA A 108 17.99 -1.74 14.57
N ASP A 109 18.17 -0.45 14.91
CA ASP A 109 18.65 0.02 16.21
C ASP A 109 17.64 1.04 16.81
N PRO A 110 16.89 0.68 17.87
CA PRO A 110 15.90 1.57 18.47
C PRO A 110 16.53 2.78 19.18
N SER A 111 17.83 2.71 19.53
CA SER A 111 18.53 3.81 20.21
C SER A 111 18.79 5.01 19.29
N LYS A 112 18.61 4.82 17.99
CA LYS A 112 18.81 5.84 16.95
C LYS A 112 17.55 6.66 16.67
N GLY A 113 16.40 6.21 17.16
CA GLY A 113 15.13 6.91 16.96
C GLY A 113 15.03 8.25 17.72
N PRO A 114 13.96 9.01 17.51
CA PRO A 114 12.90 8.80 16.51
C PRO A 114 13.40 8.79 15.06
N PHE A 115 12.69 8.04 14.21
CA PHE A 115 12.93 7.99 12.78
C PHE A 115 11.80 8.68 12.03
N THR A 116 12.11 9.33 10.91
CA THR A 116 11.13 9.97 10.05
C THR A 116 11.04 9.25 8.71
N LEU A 117 9.84 8.83 8.32
CA LEU A 117 9.53 8.20 7.04
C LEU A 117 8.57 9.08 6.24
N GLY A 118 8.99 9.57 5.07
CA GLY A 118 8.19 10.44 4.23
C GLY A 118 7.16 9.69 3.39
N ASP A 119 6.13 10.40 2.93
CA ASP A 119 5.11 9.82 2.05
C ASP A 119 5.67 9.33 0.71
N GLY A 120 6.68 10.01 0.16
CA GLY A 120 7.37 9.58 -1.05
C GLY A 120 8.08 8.24 -0.87
N ASP A 121 8.65 8.00 0.32
CA ASP A 121 9.30 6.73 0.67
C ASP A 121 8.26 5.62 0.74
N VAL A 122 7.16 5.82 1.48
CA VAL A 122 6.05 4.86 1.60
C VAL A 122 5.44 4.53 0.23
N LYS A 123 5.21 5.53 -0.61
CA LYS A 123 4.71 5.34 -1.97
C LYS A 123 5.67 4.49 -2.80
N THR A 124 6.97 4.71 -2.67
CA THR A 124 8.00 3.95 -3.38
C THR A 124 8.04 2.49 -2.93
N LEU A 125 7.95 2.23 -1.61
CA LEU A 125 7.92 0.87 -1.06
C LEU A 125 6.71 0.09 -1.57
N LEU A 126 5.51 0.70 -1.52
CA LEU A 126 4.27 0.07 -1.99
C LEU A 126 4.25 -0.13 -3.50
N ASP A 127 4.57 0.90 -4.30
CA ASP A 127 4.54 0.82 -5.77
C ASP A 127 5.53 -0.21 -6.31
N THR A 128 6.77 -0.19 -5.81
CA THR A 128 7.81 -1.15 -6.22
C THR A 128 7.41 -2.58 -5.88
N SER A 129 6.93 -2.81 -4.65
CA SER A 129 6.48 -4.14 -4.20
C SER A 129 5.32 -4.66 -5.05
N LEU A 130 4.31 -3.83 -5.31
CA LEU A 130 3.14 -4.19 -6.10
C LEU A 130 3.46 -4.53 -7.55
N ARG A 131 4.47 -3.88 -8.14
CA ARG A 131 4.85 -4.06 -9.55
C ARG A 131 5.82 -5.20 -9.78
N GLN A 132 6.75 -5.43 -8.85
CA GLN A 132 7.91 -6.28 -9.11
C GLN A 132 7.91 -7.60 -8.33
N PHE A 133 7.16 -7.69 -7.23
CA PHE A 133 7.22 -8.81 -6.29
C PHE A 133 5.85 -9.48 -6.05
N SER A 134 4.92 -9.31 -7.01
CA SER A 134 3.62 -9.97 -6.96
C SER A 134 3.74 -11.42 -7.48
N GLU A 135 3.54 -12.39 -6.59
CA GLU A 135 3.43 -13.80 -6.94
C GLU A 135 1.96 -14.14 -7.23
N GLY A 136 1.50 -13.85 -8.45
CA GLY A 136 0.09 -14.02 -8.81
C GLY A 136 -0.81 -13.03 -8.07
N SER A 137 -1.59 -13.51 -7.10
CA SER A 137 -2.48 -12.67 -6.27
C SER A 137 -1.90 -12.29 -4.92
N ASP A 138 -0.70 -12.78 -4.61
CA ASP A 138 -0.12 -12.72 -3.27
C ASP A 138 1.12 -11.82 -3.25
N LEU A 139 1.37 -11.22 -2.09
CA LEU A 139 2.47 -10.28 -1.88
C LEU A 139 3.15 -10.56 -0.53
N ARG A 140 4.47 -10.77 -0.55
CA ARG A 140 5.32 -11.04 0.63
C ARG A 140 6.70 -10.46 0.41
N VAL A 141 6.86 -9.20 0.79
CA VAL A 141 8.08 -8.45 0.49
C VAL A 141 8.63 -7.86 1.76
N MET A 142 9.95 -7.85 1.89
CA MET A 142 10.65 -7.16 2.95
C MET A 142 11.90 -6.48 2.41
N GLY A 143 12.48 -5.63 3.23
CA GLY A 143 13.74 -4.99 2.90
C GLY A 143 14.20 -4.10 4.03
N MET A 144 15.22 -3.33 3.72
CA MET A 144 15.84 -2.36 4.60
C MET A 144 15.88 -1.02 3.87
N VAL A 145 15.68 0.04 4.63
CA VAL A 145 15.78 1.41 4.13
C VAL A 145 16.43 2.28 5.20
N LYS A 146 17.33 3.19 4.79
CA LYS A 146 17.95 4.15 5.72
C LYS A 146 17.18 5.46 5.71
N CYS A 147 16.68 5.89 6.85
CA CYS A 147 15.81 7.04 6.99
C CYS A 147 16.37 8.05 8.00
N ALA A 148 15.97 9.31 7.87
CA ALA A 148 16.38 10.36 8.79
C ALA A 148 16.07 9.96 10.25
N ALA A 149 17.08 10.09 11.11
CA ALA A 149 17.03 9.74 12.52
C ALA A 149 17.35 10.97 13.39
N ALA A 150 17.02 10.93 14.67
CA ALA A 150 17.17 12.08 15.59
C ALA A 150 18.61 12.58 15.74
N GLY A 151 19.60 11.71 15.50
CA GLY A 151 21.02 12.07 15.53
C GLY A 151 21.50 12.93 14.35
N GLY A 152 20.64 13.23 13.38
CA GLY A 152 20.97 13.99 12.16
C GLY A 152 21.53 13.13 11.02
N ASP A 153 21.93 11.90 11.33
CA ASP A 153 22.29 10.88 10.34
C ASP A 153 21.07 10.08 9.87
N ARG A 154 21.23 9.34 8.78
CA ARG A 154 20.26 8.32 8.34
C ARG A 154 20.63 6.97 8.94
N ASP A 155 19.64 6.27 9.46
CA ASP A 155 19.83 4.96 10.08
C ASP A 155 18.75 3.97 9.62
N GLU A 156 18.99 2.68 9.84
CA GLU A 156 18.30 1.59 9.19
C GLU A 156 16.95 1.25 9.84
N ILE A 157 15.96 1.09 8.97
CA ILE A 157 14.62 0.60 9.27
C ILE A 157 14.40 -0.66 8.43
N ASP A 158 14.12 -1.76 9.11
CA ASP A 158 13.56 -2.95 8.50
C ASP A 158 12.09 -2.66 8.16
N TRP A 159 11.65 -3.05 6.97
CA TRP A 159 10.25 -2.94 6.57
C TRP A 159 9.75 -4.21 5.91
N ARG A 160 8.44 -4.42 5.95
CA ARG A 160 7.77 -5.54 5.27
C ARG A 160 6.36 -5.19 4.82
N ILE A 161 5.93 -5.84 3.74
CA ILE A 161 4.54 -5.94 3.32
C ILE A 161 4.12 -7.39 3.43
N SER A 162 3.21 -7.66 4.35
CA SER A 162 2.65 -8.98 4.62
C SER A 162 1.22 -8.87 5.10
N LYS A 163 0.57 -10.02 5.27
CA LYS A 163 -0.67 -10.05 6.06
C LYS A 163 -0.36 -9.56 7.51
N PRO A 164 -1.22 -8.73 8.12
CA PRO A 164 -1.01 -8.22 9.48
C PRO A 164 -0.92 -9.34 10.53
#